data_AF-A0A5M8FKH9-F1
#
_entry.id   AF-A0A5M8FKH9-F1
#
_cell.length_a   1.000
_cell.length_b   1.000
_cell.length_c   1.000
_cell.angle_alpha   90.00
_cell.angle_beta   90.00
_cell.angle_gamma   90.00
#
_symmetry.space_group_name_H-M   'P 1'
#
loop_
_entity.id
_entity.type
_entity.pdbx_description
1 polymer ?
#
loop_
_entity_poly.entity_id
_entity_poly.type
_entity_poly.pdbx_seq_one_letter_code
_entity_poly.pdbx_strand_id
1 'polypeptide(L)'
;MPQWIYLSVAIISEVIGTSALNASDGFTRLLPSVVVVVAYLVSFFFLSLTLKTIPVGIAYAIWSGAGVALITLIGWVLFGQTLDLAGVIGISLIVLGVVVLNLFSSSVAQG
;
A
#
# COMPACT_ATOMS: atom_id res chain seq x y z
N MET A 1 6.62 15.79 12.31
CA MET A 1 5.99 14.85 13.25
C MET A 1 4.61 14.34 12.79
N PRO A 2 3.61 15.16 12.37
CA PRO A 2 2.30 14.62 11.98
C PRO A 2 2.28 13.90 10.61
N GLN A 3 3.24 14.18 9.73
CA GLN A 3 3.25 13.64 8.35
C GLN A 3 3.52 12.13 8.26
N TRP A 4 4.31 11.56 9.17
CA TRP A 4 4.48 10.10 9.25
C TRP A 4 3.19 9.40 9.73
N ILE A 5 2.43 10.05 10.61
CA ILE A 5 1.13 9.55 11.07
C ILE A 5 0.14 9.54 9.90
N TYR A 6 0.11 10.60 9.09
CA TYR A 6 -0.72 10.65 7.88
C TYR A 6 -0.33 9.56 6.88
N LEU A 7 0.96 9.30 6.69
CA LEU A 7 1.42 8.23 5.82
C LEU A 7 1.01 6.85 6.34
N SER A 8 1.15 6.60 7.64
CA SER A 8 0.68 5.35 8.26
C SER A 8 -0.83 5.17 8.13
N VAL A 9 -1.61 6.22 8.36
CA VAL A 9 -3.08 6.19 8.18
C VAL A 9 -3.44 5.94 6.72
N ALA A 10 -2.72 6.55 5.77
CA ALA A 10 -2.94 6.33 4.34
C ALA A 10 -2.71 4.86 3.97
N ILE A 11 -1.61 4.25 4.44
CA ILE A 11 -1.30 2.84 4.20
C ILE A 11 -2.35 1.93 4.83
N ILE A 12 -2.72 2.15 6.10
CA ILE A 12 -3.72 1.32 6.78
C ILE A 12 -5.07 1.40 6.04
N SER A 13 -5.48 2.60 5.65
CA SER A 13 -6.73 2.81 4.91
C SER A 13 -6.68 2.14 3.53
N GLU A 14 -5.56 2.21 2.82
CA GLU A 14 -5.37 1.50 1.56
C GLU A 14 -5.49 -0.01 1.74
N VAL A 15 -4.78 -0.56 2.72
CA VAL A 15 -4.75 -1.99 3.02
C VAL A 15 -6.16 -2.50 3.36
N ILE A 16 -6.95 -1.73 4.12
CA ILE A 16 -8.36 -2.02 4.38
C ILE A 16 -9.17 -1.98 3.09
N GLY A 17 -8.97 -0.96 2.25
CA GLY A 17 -9.63 -0.81 0.96
C GLY A 17 -9.35 -1.96 0.01
N THR A 18 -8.09 -2.38 -0.15
CA THR A 18 -7.69 -3.51 -0.99
C THR A 18 -8.20 -4.83 -0.43
N SER A 19 -8.22 -4.99 0.89
CA SER A 19 -8.82 -6.18 1.52
C SER A 19 -10.33 -6.24 1.26
N ALA A 20 -11.03 -5.11 1.40
CA ALA A 20 -12.45 -5.00 1.08
C ALA A 20 -12.71 -5.21 -0.43
N LEU A 21 -11.77 -4.84 -1.30
CA LEU A 21 -11.87 -5.04 -2.74
C LEU A 21 -11.89 -6.54 -3.06
N ASN A 22 -10.98 -7.30 -2.44
CA ASN A 22 -10.94 -8.75 -2.58
C ASN A 22 -12.23 -9.40 -2.02
N ALA A 23 -12.77 -8.87 -0.91
CA ALA A 23 -14.05 -9.31 -0.35
C ALA A 23 -15.30 -8.84 -1.14
N SER A 24 -15.16 -7.89 -2.07
CA SER A 24 -16.28 -7.36 -2.86
C SER A 24 -16.72 -8.27 -4.00
N ASP A 25 -15.94 -9.33 -4.31
CA ASP A 25 -16.11 -10.18 -5.49
C ASP A 25 -16.24 -9.33 -6.77
N GLY A 26 -15.29 -8.43 -7.02
CA GLY A 26 -15.33 -7.56 -8.21
C GLY A 26 -16.49 -6.56 -8.22
N PHE A 27 -16.77 -5.94 -7.07
CA PHE A 27 -17.86 -4.98 -6.83
C PHE A 27 -19.29 -5.54 -6.81
N THR A 28 -19.46 -6.86 -6.85
CA THR A 28 -20.78 -7.52 -6.80
C THR A 28 -21.49 -7.28 -5.46
N ARG A 29 -20.75 -7.11 -4.35
CA ARG A 29 -21.31 -6.79 -3.04
C ARG A 29 -21.24 -5.30 -2.73
N LEU A 30 -22.39 -4.65 -2.58
CA LEU A 30 -22.51 -3.20 -2.35
C LEU A 30 -21.78 -2.69 -1.11
N LEU A 31 -21.87 -3.40 0.02
CA LEU A 31 -21.28 -2.98 1.30
C LEU A 31 -19.73 -2.92 1.24
N PRO A 32 -19.04 -4.01 0.83
CA PRO A 32 -17.60 -3.97 0.57
C PRO A 32 -17.20 -2.94 -0.48
N SER A 33 -17.97 -2.80 -1.57
CA SER A 33 -17.71 -1.80 -2.62
C SER A 33 -17.68 -0.36 -2.10
N VAL A 34 -18.61 0.00 -1.21
CA VAL A 34 -18.62 1.34 -0.59
C VAL A 34 -17.38 1.51 0.30
N VAL A 35 -17.02 0.49 1.08
CA VAL A 35 -15.81 0.52 1.91
C VAL A 35 -14.56 0.71 1.06
N VAL A 36 -14.43 0.02 -0.07
CA VAL A 36 -13.33 0.21 -1.02
C VAL A 36 -13.19 1.67 -1.42
N VAL A 37 -14.27 2.27 -1.92
CA VAL A 37 -14.25 3.64 -2.43
C VAL A 37 -13.88 4.63 -1.31
N VAL A 38 -14.52 4.52 -0.15
CA VAL A 38 -14.25 5.42 0.99
C VAL A 38 -12.82 5.24 1.48
N ALA A 39 -12.35 4.00 1.63
CA ALA A 39 -11.02 3.71 2.14
C ALA A 39 -9.91 4.20 1.20
N TYR A 40 -10.08 4.06 -0.11
CA TYR A 40 -9.17 4.62 -1.11
C TYR A 40 -9.19 6.15 -1.13
N LEU A 41 -10.36 6.78 -1.03
CA LEU A 41 -10.46 8.25 -0.95
C LEU A 41 -9.72 8.79 0.27
N VAL A 42 -9.92 8.17 1.43
CA VAL A 42 -9.22 8.54 2.67
C VAL A 42 -7.71 8.32 2.50
N SER A 43 -7.30 7.18 1.95
CA SER A 43 -5.88 6.89 1.72
C SER A 43 -5.21 7.94 0.84
N PHE A 44 -5.80 8.24 -0.32
CA PHE A 44 -5.28 9.25 -1.23
C PHE A 44 -5.28 10.65 -0.63
N PHE A 45 -6.28 11.00 0.17
CA PHE A 45 -6.33 12.29 0.85
C PHE A 45 -5.17 12.47 1.83
N PHE A 46 -4.92 11.46 2.68
CA PHE A 46 -3.79 11.50 3.63
C PHE A 46 -2.43 11.40 2.93
N LEU A 47 -2.34 10.65 1.83
CA LEU A 47 -1.15 10.63 0.99
C LEU A 47 -0.87 12.03 0.43
N SER A 48 -1.87 12.68 -0.18
CA SER A 48 -1.76 14.05 -0.69
C SER A 48 -1.28 15.04 0.38
N LEU A 49 -1.77 14.89 1.61
CA LEU A 49 -1.34 15.73 2.72
C LEU A 49 0.13 15.50 3.10
N THR A 50 0.59 14.25 2.99
CA THR A 50 1.99 13.88 3.26
C THR A 50 2.94 14.42 2.19
N LEU A 51 2.51 14.38 0.91
CA LEU A 51 3.25 14.90 -0.24
C LEU A 51 3.53 16.42 -0.17
N LYS A 52 2.77 17.17 0.64
CA LYS A 52 3.08 18.59 0.89
C LYS A 52 4.36 18.81 1.70
N THR A 53 4.86 17.78 2.37
CA THR A 53 6.00 17.88 3.31
C THR A 53 7.13 16.91 3.01
N ILE A 54 6.85 15.79 2.33
CA ILE A 54 7.86 14.82 1.91
C ILE A 54 7.98 14.88 0.38
N PRO A 55 9.21 14.84 -0.18
CA PRO A 55 9.41 14.64 -1.61
C PRO A 55 8.57 13.48 -2.14
N VAL A 56 7.92 13.71 -3.27
CA VAL A 56 6.94 12.79 -3.85
C VAL A 56 7.51 11.39 -4.01
N GLY A 57 8.77 11.29 -4.44
CA GLY A 57 9.41 9.99 -4.61
C GLY A 57 9.55 9.20 -3.30
N ILE A 58 9.92 9.85 -2.18
CA ILE A 58 10.12 9.15 -0.90
C ILE A 58 8.76 8.66 -0.39
N ALA A 59 7.76 9.52 -0.44
CA ALA A 59 6.41 9.19 -0.01
C ALA A 59 5.83 8.02 -0.81
N TYR A 60 5.95 8.04 -2.15
CA TYR A 60 5.49 6.95 -3.02
C TYR A 60 6.29 5.67 -2.80
N ALA A 61 7.61 5.74 -2.58
CA ALA A 61 8.42 4.57 -2.29
C ALA A 61 7.95 3.87 -1.00
N ILE A 62 7.76 4.62 0.09
CA ILE A 62 7.29 4.06 1.36
C ILE A 62 5.85 3.54 1.22
N TRP A 63 4.96 4.35 0.65
CA TRP A 63 3.55 4.01 0.47
C TRP A 63 3.38 2.72 -0.34
N SER A 64 4.05 2.64 -1.50
CA SER A 64 3.99 1.46 -2.37
C SER A 64 4.63 0.22 -1.72
N GLY A 65 5.77 0.35 -1.04
CA GLY A 65 6.42 -0.78 -0.36
C GLY A 65 5.63 -1.34 0.80
N ALA A 66 5.20 -0.46 1.70
CA ALA A 66 4.43 -0.85 2.86
C ALA A 66 3.04 -1.39 2.46
N GLY A 67 2.38 -0.73 1.49
CA GLY A 67 1.10 -1.16 0.94
C GLY A 67 1.19 -2.57 0.36
N VAL A 68 2.13 -2.83 -0.55
CA VAL A 68 2.30 -4.17 -1.14
C VAL A 68 2.64 -5.22 -0.09
N ALA A 69 3.60 -4.95 0.80
CA ALA A 69 3.98 -5.92 1.84
C ALA A 69 2.80 -6.31 2.74
N LEU A 70 2.00 -5.33 3.17
CA LEU A 70 0.83 -5.55 4.03
C LEU A 70 -0.32 -6.23 3.28
N ILE A 71 -0.63 -5.79 2.05
CA ILE A 71 -1.66 -6.41 1.21
C ILE A 71 -1.33 -7.87 0.95
N THR A 72 -0.07 -8.18 0.64
CA THR A 72 0.40 -9.55 0.43
C THR A 72 0.28 -10.38 1.70
N LEU A 73 0.70 -9.85 2.86
CA LEU A 73 0.57 -10.54 4.14
C LEU A 73 -0.90 -10.86 4.45
N ILE A 74 -1.80 -9.90 4.20
CA ILE A 74 -3.23 -10.08 4.36
C ILE A 74 -3.79 -11.08 3.34
N GLY A 75 -3.37 -11.03 2.07
CA GLY A 75 -3.72 -12.01 1.04
C GLY A 75 -3.40 -13.44 1.46
N TRP A 76 -2.23 -13.63 2.08
CA TRP A 76 -1.81 -14.92 2.59
C TRP A 76 -2.60 -15.36 3.84
N VAL A 77 -2.75 -14.48 4.84
CA VAL A 77 -3.36 -14.82 6.14
C VAL A 77 -4.89 -14.87 6.09
N LEU A 78 -5.54 -13.88 5.49
CA LEU A 78 -7.00 -13.72 5.53
C LEU A 78 -7.70 -14.38 4.33
N PHE A 79 -7.07 -14.38 3.16
CA PHE A 79 -7.66 -14.95 1.93
C PHE A 79 -7.14 -16.35 1.61
N GLY A 80 -6.19 -16.86 2.41
CA GLY A 80 -5.62 -18.20 2.22
C GLY A 80 -4.97 -18.38 0.85
N GLN A 81 -4.51 -17.30 0.21
CA GLN A 81 -3.83 -17.39 -1.07
C GLN A 81 -2.60 -18.29 -0.92
N THR A 82 -2.61 -19.42 -1.61
CA THR A 82 -1.44 -20.29 -1.69
C THR A 82 -0.36 -19.54 -2.47
N LEU A 83 0.62 -19.00 -1.74
CA LEU A 83 1.83 -18.47 -2.35
C LEU A 83 2.60 -19.65 -2.94
N ASP A 84 2.46 -19.83 -4.25
CA ASP A 84 3.36 -20.71 -4.99
C ASP A 84 4.80 -20.16 -4.93
N LEU A 85 5.78 -21.02 -5.16
CA LEU A 85 7.21 -20.67 -5.11
C LEU A 85 7.53 -19.46 -6.01
N ALA A 86 6.90 -19.37 -7.18
CA ALA A 86 6.99 -18.21 -8.06
C ALA A 86 6.38 -16.94 -7.46
N GLY A 87 5.27 -17.05 -6.73
CA GLY A 87 4.63 -15.94 -6.01
C GLY A 87 5.53 -15.39 -4.91
N VAL A 88 6.15 -16.28 -4.11
CA VAL A 88 7.11 -15.89 -3.06
C VAL A 88 8.30 -15.14 -3.65
N ILE A 89 8.86 -15.64 -4.76
CA ILE A 89 9.99 -14.99 -5.45
C ILE A 89 9.58 -13.62 -5.99
N GLY A 90 8.42 -13.51 -6.62
CA GLY A 90 7.88 -12.24 -7.14
C GLY A 90 7.69 -11.20 -6.04
N ILE A 91 7.08 -11.60 -4.91
CA ILE A 91 6.91 -10.73 -3.74
C ILE A 91 8.27 -10.31 -3.17
N SER A 92 9.21 -11.25 -3.05
CA SER A 92 10.55 -10.97 -2.54
C SER A 92 11.27 -9.94 -3.41
N LEU A 93 11.12 -10.03 -4.73
CA LEU A 93 11.65 -9.06 -5.69
C LEU A 93 10.99 -7.68 -5.56
N ILE A 94 9.68 -7.62 -5.35
CA ILE A 94 8.98 -6.34 -5.13
C ILE A 94 9.47 -5.70 -3.84
N VAL A 95 9.51 -6.45 -2.74
CA VAL A 95 10.00 -5.95 -1.44
C VAL A 95 11.46 -5.50 -1.55
N LEU A 96 12.33 -6.30 -2.17
CA LEU A 96 13.72 -5.92 -2.42
C LEU A 96 13.83 -4.66 -3.27
N GLY A 97 13.04 -4.55 -4.34
CA GLY A 97 12.98 -3.37 -5.19
C GLY A 97 12.62 -2.11 -4.40
N VAL A 98 11.63 -2.20 -3.51
CA VAL A 98 11.26 -1.06 -2.67
C VAL A 98 12.33 -0.75 -1.62
N VAL A 99 12.93 -1.76 -0.99
CA VAL A 99 14.05 -1.55 -0.04
C VAL A 99 15.22 -0.86 -0.74
N VAL A 100 15.56 -1.26 -1.97
CA VAL A 100 16.62 -0.62 -2.76
C VAL A 100 16.25 0.83 -3.09
N LEU A 101 15.03 1.08 -3.55
CA LEU A 101 14.58 2.45 -3.82
C LEU A 101 14.55 3.33 -2.57
N ASN A 102 14.23 2.77 -1.40
CA ASN A 102 14.11 3.52 -0.16
C ASN A 102 15.47 3.80 0.51
N LEU A 103 16.36 2.81 0.53
CA LEU A 103 17.65 2.89 1.24
C LEU A 103 18.81 3.38 0.37
N PHE A 104 18.79 3.09 -0.93
CA PHE A 104 19.94 3.35 -1.82
C PHE A 104 19.67 4.39 -2.91
N SER A 105 18.42 4.75 -3.18
CA SER A 105 18.11 5.74 -4.22
C SER A 105 18.14 7.18 -3.67
N SER A 106 19.31 7.82 -3.79
CA SER A 106 19.47 9.27 -3.57
C SER A 106 18.75 10.13 -4.62
N SER A 107 18.35 9.55 -5.77
CA SER A 107 17.60 10.24 -6.84
C SER A 107 16.18 10.65 -6.40
N VAL A 108 15.64 9.98 -5.39
CA VAL A 108 14.30 10.21 -4.85
C VAL A 108 14.33 11.28 -3.73
N ALA A 109 15.48 11.50 -3.10
CA ALA A 109 15.66 12.46 -2.01
C ALA A 109 16.01 13.89 -2.46
N GLN A 110 16.35 14.10 -3.74
CA GLN A 110 16.83 15.39 -4.27
C GLN A 110 15.90 16.05 -5.31
N GLY A 111 14.73 15.46 -5.61
CA GLY A 111 13.76 15.99 -6.58
C GLY A 111 12.62 16.76 -5.94
#